data_AF-A0A949NZA7-F1
#
_entry.id   AF-A0A949NZA7-F1
#
_cell.length_a   1.000
_cell.length_b   1.000
_cell.length_c   1.000
_cell.angle_alpha   90.00
_cell.angle_beta   90.00
_cell.angle_gamma   90.00
#
_symmetry.space_group_name_H-M   'P 1'
#
loop_
_entity.id
_entity.type
_entity.pdbx_description
1 polymer ?
#
loop_
_entity_poly.entity_id
_entity_poly.type
_entity_poly.pdbx_seq_one_letter_code
_entity_poly.pdbx_strand_id
1 'polypeptide(L)'
;MPRYTLNLFGLDISFKTDAESTRIEAAQALLEKRFKDLTTGAGDLSKEKMLTFLLLSLADDYLVGEAKLARLEEKIGEILEKNLE
;
A
#
# COMPACT_ATOMS: atom_id res chain seq x y z
N MET A 1 -5.18 -8.45 18.85
CA MET A 1 -4.41 -8.99 17.71
C MET A 1 -4.84 -10.40 17.29
N PRO A 2 -5.87 -10.52 16.45
CA PRO A 2 -6.13 -11.74 15.67
C PRO A 2 -4.88 -12.19 14.88
N ARG A 3 -4.75 -13.51 14.70
CA ARG A 3 -3.73 -14.10 13.83
C ARG A 3 -4.37 -14.33 12.46
N TYR A 4 -3.71 -13.84 11.42
CA TYR A 4 -4.09 -14.07 10.04
C TYR A 4 -3.11 -15.01 9.37
N THR A 5 -3.63 -15.89 8.52
CA THR A 5 -2.85 -16.74 7.62
C THR A 5 -3.33 -16.45 6.21
N LEU A 6 -2.41 -16.04 5.34
CA LEU A 6 -2.69 -15.70 3.96
C LEU A 6 -1.64 -16.25 3.02
N ASN A 7 -2.06 -16.54 1.80
CA ASN A 7 -1.14 -16.87 0.71
C ASN A 7 -0.83 -15.58 -0.07
N LEU A 8 0.44 -15.22 -0.14
CA LEU A 8 0.91 -14.04 -0.85
C LEU A 8 2.04 -14.45 -1.79
N PHE A 9 1.86 -14.23 -3.09
CA PHE A 9 2.88 -14.59 -4.10
C PHE A 9 3.29 -16.08 -4.04
N GLY A 10 2.35 -16.96 -3.69
CA GLY A 10 2.58 -18.39 -3.50
C GLY A 10 3.30 -18.75 -2.19
N LEU A 11 3.41 -17.83 -1.23
CA LEU A 11 3.98 -18.07 0.09
C LEU A 11 2.89 -17.98 1.16
N ASP A 12 2.80 -18.99 2.01
CA ASP A 12 1.92 -18.95 3.17
C ASP A 12 2.58 -18.16 4.30
N ILE A 13 1.96 -17.04 4.68
CA ILE A 13 2.46 -16.13 5.70
C ILE A 13 1.45 -16.08 6.84
N SER A 14 1.94 -16.18 8.07
CA SER A 14 1.13 -16.01 9.27
C SER A 14 1.65 -14.86 10.11
N PHE A 15 0.79 -13.89 10.43
CA PHE A 15 1.14 -12.71 11.22
C PHE A 15 0.00 -12.27 12.13
N LYS A 16 0.30 -11.37 13.06
CA LYS A 16 -0.66 -10.79 14.00
C LYS A 16 -0.82 -9.30 13.70
N THR A 17 -2.05 -8.81 13.69
CA THR A 17 -2.35 -7.38 13.50
C THR A 17 -3.67 -7.04 14.16
N ASP A 18 -3.89 -5.76 14.46
CA ASP A 18 -5.18 -5.23 14.89
C ASP A 18 -6.00 -4.67 13.71
N ALA A 19 -5.55 -4.89 12.48
CA ALA A 19 -6.35 -4.62 11.30
C ALA A 19 -7.58 -5.53 11.22
N GLU A 20 -8.69 -4.93 10.78
CA GLU A 20 -9.88 -5.66 10.35
C GLU A 20 -9.57 -6.56 9.14
N SER A 21 -10.26 -7.71 9.03
CA SER A 21 -10.00 -8.69 7.97
C SER A 21 -10.16 -8.09 6.58
N THR A 22 -11.15 -7.24 6.38
CA THR A 22 -11.42 -6.54 5.12
C THR A 22 -10.25 -5.68 4.67
N ARG A 23 -9.53 -5.05 5.60
CA ARG A 23 -8.32 -4.26 5.30
C ARG A 23 -7.16 -5.16 4.89
N ILE A 24 -7.05 -6.34 5.50
CA ILE A 24 -6.03 -7.33 5.16
C ILE A 24 -6.29 -7.97 3.79
N GLU A 25 -7.53 -8.33 3.50
CA GLU A 25 -7.95 -8.84 2.19
C GLU A 25 -7.72 -7.81 1.08
N ALA A 26 -8.04 -6.53 1.32
CA ALA A 26 -7.77 -5.45 0.38
C ALA A 26 -6.26 -5.27 0.13
N ALA A 27 -5.44 -5.34 1.18
CA ALA A 27 -3.99 -5.27 1.05
C ALA A 27 -3.41 -6.44 0.25
N GLN A 28 -3.92 -7.66 0.49
CA GLN A 28 -3.54 -8.86 -0.26
C GLN A 28 -3.88 -8.70 -1.75
N ALA A 29 -5.12 -8.32 -2.06
CA ALA A 29 -5.57 -8.14 -3.45
C ALA A 29 -4.76 -7.05 -4.19
N LEU A 30 -4.42 -5.95 -3.50
CA LEU A 30 -3.59 -4.88 -4.06
C LEU A 30 -2.18 -5.39 -4.40
N LEU A 31 -1.56 -6.12 -3.47
CA LEU A 31 -0.22 -6.67 -3.64
C LEU A 31 -0.16 -7.66 -4.80
N GLU A 32 -1.10 -8.61 -4.87
CA GLU A 32 -1.15 -9.59 -5.96
C GLU A 32 -1.36 -8.94 -7.32
N LYS A 33 -2.27 -7.96 -7.41
CA LYS A 33 -2.49 -7.22 -8.64
C LYS A 33 -1.21 -6.52 -9.11
N ARG A 34 -0.56 -5.77 -8.23
CA ARG A 34 0.68 -5.03 -8.59
C ARG A 34 1.82 -5.95 -8.95
N PHE A 35 1.97 -7.07 -8.25
CA PHE A 35 2.97 -8.07 -8.58
C PHE A 35 2.71 -8.68 -9.96
N LYS A 36 1.44 -9.01 -10.27
CA LYS A 36 1.04 -9.52 -11.59
C LYS A 36 1.33 -8.50 -12.70
N ASP A 37 0.96 -7.24 -12.49
CA ASP A 37 1.22 -6.15 -13.44
C ASP A 37 2.73 -5.99 -13.69
N LEU A 38 3.55 -6.11 -12.63
CA LEU A 38 5.00 -6.09 -12.74
C LEU A 38 5.54 -7.26 -13.56
N THR A 39 5.08 -8.49 -13.29
CA THR A 39 5.52 -9.71 -13.99
C THR A 39 5.13 -9.74 -15.46
N THR A 40 4.09 -9.00 -15.86
CA THR A 40 3.61 -8.99 -17.25
C THR A 40 4.52 -8.16 -18.17
N GLY A 41 5.30 -7.22 -17.61
CA GLY A 41 6.22 -6.36 -18.37
C GLY A 41 7.70 -6.50 -18.00
N ALA A 42 8.02 -7.11 -16.85
CA ALA A 42 9.38 -7.42 -16.46
C ALA A 42 9.82 -8.72 -17.16
N GLY A 43 10.90 -8.67 -17.95
CA GLY A 43 11.51 -9.85 -18.56
C GLY A 43 12.11 -10.82 -17.52
N ASP A 44 13.35 -11.24 -17.70
CA ASP A 44 13.99 -12.27 -16.85
C ASP A 44 14.49 -11.72 -15.49
N LEU A 45 13.60 -11.04 -14.76
CA LEU A 45 13.89 -10.48 -13.44
C LEU A 45 13.64 -11.53 -12.36
N SER A 46 14.60 -11.70 -11.43
CA SER A 46 14.40 -12.61 -10.30
C SER A 46 13.24 -12.16 -9.41
N LYS A 47 12.56 -13.13 -8.77
CA LYS A 47 11.46 -12.86 -7.82
C LYS A 47 11.88 -11.88 -6.72
N GLU A 48 13.10 -11.99 -6.22
CA GLU A 48 13.66 -11.08 -5.21
C GLU A 48 13.71 -9.64 -5.72
N LYS A 49 14.26 -9.39 -6.92
CA LYS A 49 14.31 -8.05 -7.51
C LYS A 49 12.92 -7.48 -7.75
N MET A 50 11.97 -8.32 -8.18
CA MET A 50 10.57 -7.91 -8.37
C MET A 50 9.91 -7.50 -7.05
N LEU A 51 10.12 -8.27 -5.98
CA LEU A 51 9.59 -7.94 -4.66
C LEU A 51 10.23 -6.67 -4.09
N THR A 52 11.54 -6.47 -4.28
CA THR A 52 12.22 -5.23 -3.88
C THR A 52 11.70 -4.03 -4.64
N PHE A 53 11.43 -4.17 -5.94
CA PHE A 53 10.82 -3.10 -6.74
C PHE A 53 9.39 -2.80 -6.27
N LEU A 54 8.59 -3.82 -5.98
CA LEU A 54 7.24 -3.67 -5.44
C LEU A 54 7.28 -2.91 -4.10
N LEU A 55 8.18 -3.28 -3.19
CA LEU A 55 8.41 -2.59 -1.92
C LEU A 55 8.74 -1.11 -2.12
N LEU A 56 9.66 -0.80 -3.04
CA LEU A 56 10.01 0.58 -3.35
C LEU A 56 8.82 1.37 -3.89
N SER A 57 8.04 0.77 -4.81
CA SER A 57 6.85 1.41 -5.38
C SER A 57 5.77 1.70 -4.33
N LEU A 58 5.60 0.80 -3.35
CA LEU A 58 4.64 0.99 -2.27
C LEU A 58 5.10 2.06 -1.28
N ALA A 59 6.40 2.15 -1.02
CA ALA A 59 6.96 3.21 -0.19
C ALA A 59 6.79 4.59 -0.86
N ASP A 60 7.02 4.68 -2.17
CA ASP A 60 6.78 5.91 -2.95
C ASP A 60 5.31 6.32 -2.92
N ASP A 61 4.39 5.39 -3.20
CA ASP A 61 2.94 5.64 -3.14
C ASP A 61 2.50 6.10 -1.74
N TYR A 62 3.07 5.49 -0.68
CA TYR A 62 2.81 5.88 0.70
C TYR A 62 3.24 7.34 0.96
N LEU A 63 4.46 7.72 0.54
CA LEU A 63 4.97 9.09 0.69
C LEU A 63 4.14 10.11 -0.09
N VAL A 64 3.71 9.78 -1.31
CA VAL A 64 2.80 10.62 -2.11
C VAL A 64 1.44 10.77 -1.43
N GLY A 65 0.93 9.69 -0.83
CA GLY A 65 -0.30 9.68 -0.05
C GLY A 65 -0.24 10.63 1.15
N GLU A 66 0.82 10.53 1.96
CA GLU A 66 1.06 11.40 3.12
C GLU A 66 1.16 12.87 2.71
N ALA A 67 1.92 13.17 1.65
CA ALA A 67 2.05 14.54 1.14
C ALA A 67 0.71 15.11 0.65
N LYS A 68 -0.13 14.27 0.02
CA LYS A 68 -1.47 14.69 -0.43
C LYS A 68 -2.39 14.95 0.76
N LEU A 69 -2.31 14.15 1.82
CA LEU A 69 -3.09 14.34 3.04
C LEU A 69 -2.72 15.66 3.71
N ALA A 70 -1.43 15.91 3.93
CA ALA A 70 -0.93 17.16 4.52
C ALA A 70 -1.38 18.39 3.72
N ARG A 71 -1.32 18.32 2.38
CA ARG A 71 -1.79 19.41 1.51
C ARG A 71 -3.30 19.64 1.59
N LEU A 72 -4.09 18.59 1.80
CA LEU A 72 -5.53 18.73 1.99
C LEU A 72 -5.86 19.36 3.34
N GLU A 73 -5.16 18.96 4.40
CA GLU A 73 -5.28 19.56 5.74
C GLU A 73 -4.95 21.05 5.72
N GLU A 74 -3.84 21.43 5.07
CA GLU A 74 -3.44 22.84 4.88
C GLU A 74 -4.53 23.63 4.15
N LYS A 75 -5.03 23.13 3.01
CA LYS A 75 -6.09 23.80 2.25
C LYS A 75 -7.39 23.95 3.02
N ILE A 76 -7.76 22.94 3.81
CA ILE A 76 -8.95 23.02 4.66
C ILE A 76 -8.74 24.12 5.73
N GLY A 77 -7.56 24.18 6.34
CA GLY A 77 -7.17 25.25 7.25
C GLY A 77 -7.32 26.64 6.63
N GLU A 78 -6.73 26.86 5.45
CA GLU A 78 -6.82 28.13 4.72
C GLU A 78 -8.27 28.54 4.41
N ILE A 79 -9.13 27.58 4.02
CA ILE A 79 -10.54 27.84 3.74
C ILE A 79 -11.29 28.22 5.03
N LEU A 80 -11.03 27.52 6.13
CA LEU A 80 -11.67 27.81 7.40
C LEU A 80 -11.27 29.19 7.94
N GLU A 81 -9.99 29.57 7.84
CA GLU A 81 -9.51 30.90 8.24
C GLU A 81 -10.19 32.01 7.41
N LYS A 82 -10.30 31.84 6.09
CA LYS A 82 -10.94 32.82 5.19
C LYS A 82 -12.44 33.00 5.38
N ASN A 83 -13.13 32.05 6.01
CA ASN A 83 -14.57 32.13 6.28
C ASN A 83 -14.89 32.55 7.73
N LEU A 84 -13.86 32.78 8.56
CA LEU A 84 -13.98 33.26 9.93
C LEU A 84 -13.65 34.76 10.08
N GLU A 85 -13.14 35.40 9.01
CA GLU A 85 -13.03 36.85 8.84
C GLU A 85 -14.23 37.43 8.08
#